data_AF-A0A0B4GI88-F1
#
_entry.id   AF-A0A0B4GI88-F1
#
_cell.length_a   1.000
_cell.length_b   1.000
_cell.length_c   1.000
_cell.angle_alpha   90.00
_cell.angle_beta   90.00
_cell.angle_gamma   90.00
#
_symmetry.space_group_name_H-M   'P 1'
#
loop_
_entity.id
_entity.type
_entity.pdbx_description
1 polymer ?
#
loop_
_entity_poly.entity_id
_entity_poly.type
_entity_poly.pdbx_seq_one_letter_code
_entity_poly.pdbx_strand_id
1 'polypeptide(L)'
;MNDTSSENPTSGLMATSGASPAIQALQRIKDLVFQAAAEFGEIESPETAHEENIAKVNALLQERFHLLRDHRGSGDEQTIQDEIVQYAGDKKILEIYWADAEKEYTSQIETVLQRLCDQLTPAMGSAVVKRSLQKLPTEKLKHYLPDNLLISNDGAATELETVP
;
A
#
# COMPACT_ATOMS: atom_id res chain seq x y z
N MET A 1 -44.63 51.65 -33.77
CA MET A 1 -45.41 50.48 -33.33
C MET A 1 -45.37 49.44 -34.44
N ASN A 2 -44.45 48.49 -34.35
CA ASN A 2 -44.71 47.06 -34.43
C ASN A 2 -43.38 46.31 -34.32
N ASP A 3 -43.36 45.42 -33.34
CA ASP A 3 -42.28 44.54 -32.93
C ASP A 3 -41.97 43.50 -34.01
N THR A 4 -40.69 43.23 -34.22
CA THR A 4 -40.23 41.92 -34.70
C THR A 4 -39.04 41.48 -33.87
N SER A 5 -39.31 40.51 -33.00
CA SER A 5 -38.33 39.67 -32.33
C SER A 5 -37.26 39.18 -33.30
N SER A 6 -36.00 39.34 -32.92
CA SER A 6 -34.92 38.47 -33.37
C SER A 6 -34.25 37.89 -32.14
N GLU A 7 -34.88 36.85 -31.62
CA GLU A 7 -34.25 35.90 -30.72
C GLU A 7 -33.19 35.16 -31.54
N ASN A 8 -31.92 35.34 -31.18
CA ASN A 8 -30.86 34.46 -31.64
C ASN A 8 -30.33 33.71 -30.41
N PRO A 9 -30.88 32.53 -30.07
CA PRO A 9 -30.46 31.75 -28.93
C PRO A 9 -29.34 30.80 -29.37
N THR A 10 -28.14 31.33 -29.64
CA THR A 10 -27.00 30.49 -30.06
C THR A 10 -25.84 30.51 -29.07
N SER A 11 -26.08 30.93 -27.82
CA SER A 11 -25.10 30.84 -26.73
C SER A 11 -25.42 29.76 -25.69
N GLY A 12 -26.29 28.81 -26.03
CA GLY A 12 -26.72 27.72 -25.16
C GLY A 12 -26.10 26.37 -25.52
N LEU A 13 -24.84 26.33 -25.96
CA LEU A 13 -24.13 25.05 -26.09
C LEU A 13 -22.74 25.12 -25.43
N MET A 14 -22.71 25.59 -24.20
CA MET A 14 -21.75 25.02 -23.25
C MET A 14 -22.19 23.58 -23.03
N ALA A 15 -21.66 22.68 -23.86
CA ALA A 15 -21.52 21.29 -23.51
C ALA A 15 -20.64 21.25 -22.26
N THR A 16 -21.26 21.48 -21.10
CA THR A 16 -20.71 20.94 -19.86
C THR A 16 -20.65 19.45 -20.14
N SER A 17 -19.43 18.95 -20.31
CA SER A 17 -19.14 17.53 -20.39
C SER A 17 -19.49 16.95 -19.02
N GLY A 18 -20.79 16.82 -18.77
CA GLY A 18 -21.37 16.22 -17.59
C GLY A 18 -21.21 14.73 -17.75
N ALA A 19 -20.02 14.24 -17.48
CA ALA A 19 -19.78 12.82 -17.29
C ALA A 19 -20.92 12.28 -16.42
N SER A 20 -21.60 11.23 -16.90
CA SER A 20 -22.72 10.64 -16.16
C SER A 20 -22.25 10.25 -14.75
N PRO A 21 -23.13 10.18 -13.75
CA PRO A 21 -22.76 9.75 -12.40
C PRO A 21 -21.97 8.44 -12.38
N ALA A 22 -22.27 7.53 -13.32
CA ALA A 22 -21.52 6.29 -13.50
C ALA A 22 -20.07 6.53 -13.99
N ILE A 23 -19.85 7.44 -14.94
CA ILE A 23 -18.50 7.80 -15.42
C ILE A 23 -17.70 8.46 -14.29
N GLN A 24 -18.33 9.33 -13.49
CA GLN A 24 -17.67 9.96 -12.34
C GLN A 24 -17.29 8.94 -11.26
N ALA A 25 -18.17 7.97 -10.98
CA ALA A 25 -17.88 6.88 -10.06
C ALA A 25 -16.71 6.00 -10.56
N LEU A 26 -16.71 5.65 -11.85
CA LEU A 26 -15.61 4.89 -12.46
C LEU A 26 -14.28 5.65 -12.42
N GLN A 27 -14.29 6.96 -12.68
CA GLN A 27 -13.10 7.79 -12.58
C GLN A 27 -12.58 7.82 -11.13
N ARG A 28 -13.48 8.00 -10.15
CA ARG A 28 -13.11 7.96 -8.73
C ARG A 28 -12.50 6.61 -8.34
N ILE A 29 -13.11 5.51 -8.75
CA ILE A 29 -12.60 4.15 -8.48
C ILE A 29 -11.20 3.98 -9.09
N LYS A 30 -11.02 4.42 -10.34
CA LYS A 30 -9.72 4.40 -11.01
C LYS A 30 -8.69 5.16 -10.19
N ASP A 31 -8.99 6.39 -9.79
CA ASP A 31 -8.05 7.22 -9.03
C ASP A 31 -7.67 6.58 -7.69
N LEU A 32 -8.62 5.98 -6.97
CA LEU A 32 -8.35 5.24 -5.73
C LEU A 32 -7.41 4.04 -5.94
N VAL A 33 -7.60 3.28 -7.02
CA VAL A 33 -6.73 2.14 -7.35
C VAL A 33 -5.34 2.61 -7.76
N PHE A 34 -5.23 3.68 -8.56
CA PHE A 34 -3.93 4.24 -8.93
C PHE A 34 -3.15 4.76 -7.72
N GLN A 35 -3.84 5.43 -6.80
CA GLN A 35 -3.23 5.91 -5.55
C GLN A 35 -2.70 4.74 -4.71
N ALA A 36 -3.51 3.69 -4.52
CA ALA A 36 -3.06 2.52 -3.78
C ALA A 36 -1.90 1.77 -4.48
N ALA A 37 -1.90 1.72 -5.81
CA ALA A 37 -0.80 1.14 -6.57
C ALA A 37 0.51 1.93 -6.40
N ALA A 38 0.44 3.26 -6.32
CA ALA A 38 1.59 4.10 -5.99
C ALA A 38 2.07 3.84 -4.55
N GLU A 39 1.15 3.79 -3.58
CA GLU A 39 1.48 3.48 -2.18
C GLU A 39 2.15 2.10 -2.04
N PHE A 40 1.67 1.07 -2.76
CA PHE A 40 2.35 -0.23 -2.79
C PHE A 40 3.74 -0.17 -3.42
N GLY A 41 3.94 0.68 -4.44
CA GLY A 41 5.24 0.86 -5.07
C GLY A 41 6.26 1.58 -4.18
N GLU A 42 5.81 2.33 -3.18
CA GLU A 42 6.66 2.99 -2.19
C GLU A 42 7.07 2.08 -1.02
N ILE A 43 6.37 0.95 -0.81
CA ILE A 43 6.73 -0.03 0.22
C ILE A 43 7.97 -0.79 -0.25
N GLU A 44 9.09 -0.53 0.39
CA GLU A 44 10.35 -1.22 0.14
C GLU A 44 10.26 -2.70 0.56
N SER A 45 10.75 -3.60 -0.30
CA SER A 45 10.85 -5.02 0.05
C SER A 45 11.83 -5.20 1.20
N PRO A 46 11.54 -6.07 2.19
CA PRO A 46 12.46 -6.35 3.29
C PRO A 46 13.79 -6.89 2.76
N GLU A 47 13.77 -7.64 1.66
CA GLU A 47 14.98 -8.13 0.98
C GLU A 47 15.85 -7.00 0.48
N THR A 48 15.27 -6.06 -0.27
CA THR A 48 15.97 -4.88 -0.77
C THR A 48 16.52 -4.04 0.39
N ALA A 49 15.69 -3.73 1.38
CA ALA A 49 16.09 -2.96 2.55
C ALA A 49 17.23 -3.64 3.34
N HIS A 50 17.19 -4.96 3.49
CA HIS A 50 18.23 -5.70 4.18
C HIS A 50 19.52 -5.76 3.38
N GLU A 51 19.46 -6.04 2.07
CA GLU A 51 20.62 -6.04 1.20
C GLU A 51 21.32 -4.68 1.21
N GLU A 52 20.56 -3.59 1.11
CA GLU A 52 21.08 -2.23 1.18
C GLU A 52 21.74 -1.94 2.54
N ASN A 53 21.09 -2.31 3.64
CA ASN A 53 21.63 -2.09 4.98
C ASN A 53 22.89 -2.92 5.25
N ILE A 54 22.91 -4.19 4.83
CA ILE A 54 24.10 -5.06 4.92
C ILE A 54 25.23 -4.51 4.06
N ALA A 55 24.96 -4.07 2.83
CA ALA A 55 25.96 -3.46 1.97
C ALA A 55 26.56 -2.20 2.61
N LYS A 56 25.73 -1.34 3.19
CA LYS A 56 26.15 -0.12 3.90
C LYS A 56 27.04 -0.44 5.10
N VAL A 57 26.65 -1.39 5.95
CA VAL A 57 27.45 -1.79 7.11
C VAL A 57 28.77 -2.42 6.69
N ASN A 58 28.78 -3.25 5.64
CA ASN A 58 30.02 -3.83 5.10
C ASN A 58 30.96 -2.73 4.55
N ALA A 59 30.43 -1.70 3.89
CA ALA A 59 31.22 -0.58 3.39
C ALA A 59 31.87 0.21 4.55
N LEU A 60 31.11 0.49 5.62
CA LEU A 60 31.63 1.14 6.83
C LEU A 60 32.72 0.29 7.50
N LEU A 61 32.50 -1.02 7.61
CA LEU A 61 33.51 -1.94 8.14
C LEU A 61 34.80 -1.92 7.31
N GLN A 62 34.69 -1.98 5.98
CA GLN A 62 35.84 -1.90 5.09
C GLN A 62 36.60 -0.59 5.28
N GLU A 63 35.90 0.54 5.32
CA GLU A 63 36.49 1.86 5.57
C GLU A 63 37.26 1.89 6.89
N ARG A 64 36.67 1.37 7.98
CA ARG A 64 37.34 1.35 9.29
C ARG A 64 38.53 0.39 9.33
N PHE A 65 38.45 -0.76 8.67
CA PHE A 65 39.61 -1.65 8.55
C PHE A 65 40.75 -1.01 7.74
N HIS A 66 40.43 -0.21 6.71
CA HIS A 66 41.42 0.58 5.99
C HIS A 66 42.05 1.64 6.88
N LEU A 67 41.24 2.42 7.61
CA LEU A 67 41.75 3.44 8.52
C LEU A 67 42.62 2.84 9.64
N LEU A 68 42.23 1.69 10.19
CA LEU A 68 43.00 0.99 11.22
C LEU A 68 44.38 0.56 10.70
N ARG A 69 44.45 0.13 9.43
CA ARG A 69 45.71 -0.24 8.79
C ARG A 69 46.62 0.97 8.62
N ASP A 70 46.04 2.10 8.22
CA ASP A 70 46.79 3.32 7.90
C ASP A 70 47.24 4.10 9.15
N HIS A 71 46.47 4.00 10.25
CA HIS A 71 46.70 4.74 11.50
C HIS A 71 47.23 3.86 12.64
N ARG A 72 47.82 2.71 12.33
CA ARG A 72 48.30 1.77 13.34
C ARG A 72 49.35 2.40 14.26
N GLY A 73 49.13 2.36 15.57
CA GLY A 73 49.98 3.00 16.58
C GLY A 73 49.69 4.49 16.80
N SER A 74 48.62 5.04 16.23
CA SER A 74 48.12 6.39 16.57
C SER A 74 47.28 6.36 17.85
N GLY A 75 47.03 7.54 18.43
CA GLY A 75 46.10 7.67 19.58
C GLY A 75 44.65 7.30 19.26
N ASP A 76 44.29 7.23 17.98
CA ASP A 76 42.92 6.98 17.51
C ASP A 76 42.64 5.49 17.24
N GLU A 77 43.65 4.62 17.38
CA GLU A 77 43.53 3.19 17.09
C GLU A 77 42.41 2.51 17.90
N GLN A 78 42.29 2.84 19.19
CA GLN A 78 41.24 2.29 20.05
C GLN A 78 39.84 2.67 19.55
N THR A 79 39.66 3.94 19.17
CA THR A 79 38.37 4.44 18.64
C THR A 79 37.98 3.69 17.37
N ILE A 80 38.92 3.49 16.45
CA ILE A 80 38.65 2.76 15.20
C ILE A 80 38.30 1.30 15.49
N GLN A 81 38.95 0.66 16.46
CA GLN A 81 38.63 -0.70 16.87
C GLN A 81 37.23 -0.81 17.50
N ASP A 82 36.86 0.14 18.36
CA ASP A 82 35.54 0.19 18.98
C ASP A 82 34.43 0.36 17.92
N GLU A 83 34.64 1.23 16.92
CA GLU A 83 33.72 1.39 15.78
C GLU A 83 33.59 0.12 14.93
N ILE A 84 34.67 -0.63 14.72
CA ILE A 84 34.62 -1.93 14.02
C ILE A 84 33.77 -2.92 14.79
N VAL A 85 33.94 -2.99 16.12
CA VAL A 85 33.14 -3.88 16.99
C VAL A 85 31.67 -3.48 16.94
N GLN A 86 31.38 -2.18 16.98
CA GLN A 86 30.02 -1.67 16.86
C GLN A 86 29.39 -2.08 15.54
N TYR A 87 30.02 -1.80 14.40
CA TYR A 87 29.46 -2.14 13.08
C TYR A 87 29.33 -3.66 12.86
N ALA A 88 30.23 -4.47 13.44
CA ALA A 88 30.08 -5.92 13.43
C ALA A 88 28.87 -6.37 14.27
N GLY A 89 28.60 -5.70 15.38
CA GLY A 89 27.39 -5.88 16.18
C GLY A 89 26.12 -5.50 15.41
N ASP A 90 26.12 -4.34 14.75
CA ASP A 90 25.01 -3.85 13.93
C ASP A 90 24.68 -4.82 12.79
N LYS A 91 25.71 -5.38 12.14
CA LYS A 91 25.53 -6.42 11.12
C LYS A 91 24.80 -7.65 11.67
N LYS A 92 25.22 -8.12 12.85
CA LYS A 92 24.61 -9.30 13.50
C LYS A 92 23.16 -9.02 13.94
N ILE A 93 22.89 -7.80 14.38
CA ILE A 93 21.54 -7.32 14.69
C ILE A 93 20.68 -7.37 13.42
N LEU A 94 21.14 -6.84 12.29
CA LEU A 94 20.40 -6.89 11.02
C LEU A 94 20.06 -8.33 10.57
N GLU A 95 20.94 -9.29 10.82
CA GLU A 95 20.69 -10.72 10.56
C GLU A 95 19.62 -11.32 11.48
N ILE A 96 19.56 -10.88 12.76
CA ILE A 96 18.59 -11.37 13.74
C ILE A 96 17.19 -10.78 13.50
N TYR A 97 17.10 -9.49 13.18
CA TYR A 97 15.83 -8.76 13.05
C TYR A 97 15.17 -8.90 11.67
N TRP A 98 15.68 -9.75 10.79
CA TRP A 98 15.09 -10.02 9.48
C TRP A 98 13.60 -10.43 9.57
N ALA A 99 13.26 -11.29 10.54
CA ALA A 99 11.86 -11.73 10.72
C ALA A 99 10.92 -10.59 11.13
N ASP A 100 11.43 -9.60 11.88
CA ASP A 100 10.65 -8.42 12.25
C ASP A 100 10.45 -7.48 11.06
N ALA A 101 11.42 -7.41 10.14
CA ALA A 101 11.28 -6.66 8.90
C ALA A 101 10.21 -7.26 7.97
N GLU A 102 10.14 -8.58 7.84
CA GLU A 102 9.09 -9.26 7.05
C GLU A 102 7.70 -9.01 7.64
N LYS A 103 7.59 -9.02 8.96
CA LYS A 103 6.33 -8.71 9.67
C LYS A 103 5.90 -7.27 9.44
N GLU A 104 6.84 -6.32 9.54
CA GLU A 104 6.56 -4.90 9.31
C GLU A 104 6.15 -4.64 7.86
N TYR A 105 6.85 -5.25 6.89
CA TYR A 105 6.48 -5.18 5.47
C TYR A 105 5.06 -5.70 5.22
N THR A 106 4.72 -6.85 5.82
CA THR A 106 3.37 -7.42 5.74
C THR A 106 2.34 -6.45 6.31
N SER A 107 2.60 -5.87 7.48
CA SER A 107 1.72 -4.89 8.13
C SER A 107 1.46 -3.65 7.27
N GLN A 108 2.49 -3.15 6.58
CA GLN A 108 2.36 -2.00 5.67
C GLN A 108 1.51 -2.33 4.44
N ILE A 109 1.73 -3.49 3.82
CA ILE A 109 0.89 -4.00 2.72
C ILE A 109 -0.57 -4.12 3.17
N GLU A 110 -0.79 -4.72 4.35
CA GLU A 110 -2.12 -4.91 4.92
C GLU A 110 -2.83 -3.57 5.14
N THR A 111 -2.10 -2.56 5.63
CA THR A 111 -2.62 -1.22 5.86
C THR A 111 -3.07 -0.53 4.57
N VAL A 112 -2.27 -0.60 3.51
CA VAL A 112 -2.63 -0.02 2.19
C VAL A 112 -3.83 -0.75 1.60
N LEU A 113 -3.84 -2.10 1.69
CA LEU A 113 -4.96 -2.91 1.19
C LEU A 113 -6.26 -2.61 1.95
N GLN A 114 -6.20 -2.51 3.27
CA GLN A 114 -7.35 -2.14 4.12
C GLN A 114 -7.90 -0.78 3.72
N ARG A 115 -7.04 0.23 3.61
CA ARG A 115 -7.43 1.59 3.21
C ARG A 115 -8.11 1.61 1.84
N LEU A 116 -7.57 0.87 0.87
CA LEU A 116 -8.17 0.75 -0.45
C LEU A 116 -9.57 0.12 -0.36
N CYS A 117 -9.74 -0.95 0.42
CA CYS A 117 -11.05 -1.60 0.60
C CYS A 117 -12.07 -0.67 1.26
N ASP A 118 -11.65 0.10 2.27
CA ASP A 118 -12.48 1.10 2.95
C ASP A 118 -12.93 2.22 2.00
N GLN A 119 -12.09 2.62 1.05
CA GLN A 119 -12.40 3.64 0.05
C GLN A 119 -13.24 3.11 -1.12
N LEU A 120 -13.03 1.86 -1.53
CA LEU A 120 -13.78 1.23 -2.63
C LEU A 120 -15.19 0.82 -2.20
N THR A 121 -15.38 0.37 -0.96
CA THR A 121 -16.70 -0.05 -0.44
C THR A 121 -17.80 1.00 -0.65
N PRO A 122 -17.64 2.28 -0.31
CA PRO A 122 -18.65 3.31 -0.57
C PRO A 122 -18.75 3.71 -2.06
N ALA A 123 -17.71 3.47 -2.87
CA ALA A 123 -17.67 3.88 -4.28
C ALA A 123 -18.34 2.87 -5.23
N MET A 124 -18.20 1.56 -4.96
CA MET A 124 -18.70 0.48 -5.85
C MET A 124 -19.61 -0.54 -5.14
N GLY A 125 -19.78 -0.42 -3.82
CA GLY A 125 -20.56 -1.34 -3.02
C GLY A 125 -19.76 -2.56 -2.54
N SER A 126 -20.05 -2.98 -1.31
CA SER A 126 -19.38 -4.07 -0.61
C SER A 126 -19.41 -5.41 -1.35
N ALA A 127 -20.51 -5.73 -2.03
CA ALA A 127 -20.66 -6.97 -2.78
C ALA A 127 -19.67 -7.07 -3.95
N VAL A 128 -19.39 -5.94 -4.60
CA VAL A 128 -18.44 -5.88 -5.72
C VAL A 128 -17.02 -6.02 -5.20
N VAL A 129 -16.67 -5.31 -4.13
CA VAL A 129 -15.34 -5.43 -3.48
C VAL A 129 -15.08 -6.87 -3.04
N LYS A 130 -16.02 -7.50 -2.33
CA LYS A 130 -15.91 -8.91 -1.91
C LYS A 130 -15.69 -9.85 -3.07
N ARG A 131 -16.45 -9.69 -4.17
CA ARG A 131 -16.30 -10.54 -5.36
C ARG A 131 -14.94 -10.35 -6.00
N SER A 132 -14.41 -9.14 -6.03
CA SER A 132 -13.07 -8.87 -6.56
C SER A 132 -11.97 -9.53 -5.72
N LEU A 133 -12.18 -9.63 -4.41
CA LEU A 133 -11.23 -10.23 -3.47
C LEU A 133 -11.41 -11.74 -3.26
N GLN A 134 -12.43 -12.38 -3.86
CA GLN A 134 -12.78 -13.79 -3.62
C GLN A 134 -11.68 -14.80 -3.99
N LYS A 135 -10.67 -14.38 -4.77
CA LYS A 135 -9.51 -15.20 -5.12
C LYS A 135 -8.43 -15.20 -4.04
N LEU A 136 -8.54 -14.33 -3.04
CA LEU A 136 -7.63 -14.28 -1.90
C LEU A 136 -8.03 -15.31 -0.84
N PRO A 137 -7.07 -15.80 -0.04
CA PRO A 137 -7.36 -16.72 1.06
C PRO A 137 -8.38 -16.15 2.06
N THR A 138 -9.37 -16.95 2.43
CA THR A 138 -10.51 -16.52 3.25
C THR A 138 -10.13 -16.17 4.69
N GLU A 139 -9.04 -16.73 5.22
CA GLU A 139 -8.53 -16.33 6.54
C GLU A 139 -8.05 -14.88 6.55
N LYS A 140 -7.43 -14.42 5.46
CA LYS A 140 -6.93 -13.04 5.35
C LYS A 140 -8.03 -12.04 4.99
N LEU A 141 -9.09 -12.48 4.30
CA LEU A 141 -10.20 -11.64 3.86
C LEU A 141 -11.00 -10.97 4.98
N LYS A 142 -11.06 -11.59 6.16
CA LYS A 142 -11.76 -11.02 7.33
C LYS A 142 -11.10 -9.75 7.84
N HIS A 143 -9.80 -9.59 7.60
CA HIS A 143 -9.05 -8.41 8.03
C HIS A 143 -9.20 -7.23 7.07
N TYR A 144 -9.68 -7.45 5.84
CA TYR A 144 -9.75 -6.42 4.79
C TYR A 144 -11.15 -5.82 4.57
N LEU A 145 -12.16 -6.38 5.22
CA LEU A 145 -13.56 -6.01 5.03
C LEU A 145 -14.11 -5.48 6.36
N PRO A 146 -14.81 -4.34 6.37
CA PRO A 146 -15.42 -3.85 7.61
C PRO A 146 -16.40 -4.88 8.20
N ASP A 147 -16.37 -5.04 9.52
CA ASP A 147 -17.03 -6.12 10.27
C ASP A 147 -18.53 -6.28 9.98
N ASN A 148 -19.19 -5.17 9.64
CA ASN A 148 -20.61 -5.13 9.25
C ASN A 148 -20.94 -5.91 7.97
N LEU A 149 -19.93 -6.38 7.24
CA LEU A 149 -20.09 -7.13 6.00
C LEU A 149 -19.82 -8.63 6.16
N LEU A 150 -19.14 -9.10 7.21
CA LEU A 150 -18.82 -10.53 7.36
C LEU A 150 -20.02 -11.38 7.82
N ILE A 151 -21.14 -10.75 8.20
CA ILE A 151 -22.29 -11.40 8.83
C ILE A 151 -23.34 -11.92 7.83
N SER A 152 -23.30 -11.54 6.55
CA SER A 152 -24.44 -11.77 5.64
C SER A 152 -24.33 -13.00 4.74
N ASN A 153 -23.92 -14.18 5.23
CA ASN A 153 -23.98 -15.37 4.38
C ASN A 153 -24.40 -16.69 5.04
N ASP A 154 -25.04 -16.68 6.21
CA ASP A 154 -25.50 -17.91 6.87
C ASP A 154 -27.04 -18.03 7.00
N GLY A 155 -27.81 -17.30 6.19
CA GLY A 155 -29.26 -17.19 6.38
C GLY A 155 -30.15 -17.17 5.14
N ALA A 156 -29.67 -17.53 3.95
CA ALA A 156 -30.49 -17.47 2.73
C ALA A 156 -30.43 -18.73 1.87
N ALA A 157 -30.38 -19.91 2.52
CA ALA A 157 -30.42 -21.20 1.82
C ALA A 157 -31.29 -22.23 2.55
N THR A 158 -32.51 -21.87 2.94
CA THR A 158 -33.60 -22.83 3.20
C THR A 158 -34.92 -22.06 3.19
N GLU A 159 -35.64 -22.11 2.07
CA GLU A 159 -37.10 -22.24 1.99
C GLU A 159 -37.55 -21.95 0.55
N LEU A 160 -37.34 -22.92 -0.34
CA LEU A 160 -38.24 -23.14 -1.45
C LEU A 160 -38.42 -24.66 -1.63
N GLU A 161 -39.68 -25.03 -1.85
CA GLU A 161 -40.24 -26.35 -2.16
C GLU A 161 -40.50 -27.32 -1.00
N THR A 162 -41.77 -27.42 -0.59
CA THR A 162 -42.65 -28.54 -1.02
C THR A 162 -44.10 -28.28 -0.61
N VAL A 163 -45.00 -27.96 -1.55
CA VAL A 163 -46.47 -28.25 -1.58
C VAL A 163 -46.88 -28.17 -3.06
N PRO A 164 -47.55 -29.18 -3.67
CA PRO A 164 -48.89 -29.68 -3.32
C PRO A 164 -48.94 -31.12 -2.80
#